data_AF-A0A2I0DB29-F1
#
_entry.id   AF-A0A2I0DB29-F1
#
_cell.length_a   1.000
_cell.length_b   1.000
_cell.length_c   1.000
_cell.angle_alpha   90.00
_cell.angle_beta   90.00
_cell.angle_gamma   90.00
#
_symmetry.space_group_name_H-M   'P 1'
#
loop_
_entity.id
_entity.type
_entity.pdbx_description
1 polymer ?
#
loop_
_entity_poly.entity_id
_entity_poly.type
_entity_poly.pdbx_seq_one_letter_code
_entity_poly.pdbx_strand_id
1 'polypeptide(L)'
;MSRKSKKGILSDLGKMNIHKKTRCTLQDLAMMLNSKIRGWINYYGKIKRKALKPVFYYLHHRIIKWILNRYKRFKRSRVLAVKWLRRITKEYPNMFYHWALGYQLT
;
A
#
# COMPACT_ATOMS: atom_id res chain seq x y z
N MET A 1 16.02 1.45 9.72
CA MET A 1 15.60 0.07 9.40
C MET A 1 16.76 -0.65 8.73
N SER A 2 17.13 -1.83 9.25
CA SER A 2 18.15 -2.69 8.65
C SER A 2 17.70 -3.26 7.29
N ARG A 3 18.67 -3.59 6.42
CA ARG A 3 18.40 -4.24 5.12
C ARG A 3 17.62 -5.56 5.29
N LYS A 4 17.94 -6.35 6.33
CA LYS A 4 17.29 -7.64 6.64
C LYS A 4 15.80 -7.46 6.96
N SER A 5 15.49 -6.53 7.86
CA SER A 5 14.11 -6.21 8.24
C SER A 5 13.27 -5.74 7.06
N LYS A 6 13.83 -4.86 6.21
CA LYS A 6 13.17 -4.41 4.98
C LYS A 6 12.82 -5.60 4.07
N LYS A 7 13.80 -6.48 3.83
CA LYS A 7 13.62 -7.67 2.98
C LYS A 7 12.53 -8.58 3.55
N GLY A 8 12.47 -8.75 4.87
CA GLY A 8 11.40 -9.49 5.56
C GLY A 8 10.01 -8.92 5.25
N ILE A 9 9.80 -7.63 5.50
CA ILE A 9 8.52 -6.96 5.23
C ILE A 9 8.11 -7.08 3.77
N LEU A 10 9.04 -6.85 2.84
CA LEU A 10 8.75 -6.93 1.40
C LEU A 10 8.42 -8.37 0.97
N SER A 11 9.10 -9.37 1.55
CA SER A 11 8.82 -10.79 1.34
C SER A 11 7.41 -11.15 1.80
N ASP A 12 7.05 -10.73 3.01
CA ASP A 12 5.72 -10.98 3.58
C ASP A 12 4.63 -10.32 2.73
N LEU A 13 4.83 -9.06 2.32
CA LEU A 13 3.94 -8.37 1.38
C LEU A 13 3.79 -9.11 0.04
N GLY A 14 4.88 -9.71 -0.45
CA GLY A 14 4.88 -10.57 -1.63
C GLY A 14 4.00 -11.79 -1.44
N LYS A 15 4.18 -12.52 -0.33
CA LYS A 15 3.45 -13.75 0.01
C LYS A 15 1.95 -13.53 0.18
N MET A 16 1.54 -12.36 0.68
CA MET A 16 0.12 -12.01 0.84
C MET A 16 -0.65 -11.95 -0.50
N ASN A 17 0.05 -11.86 -1.63
CA ASN A 17 -0.56 -11.91 -2.97
C ASN A 17 -1.75 -10.94 -3.16
N ILE A 18 -1.69 -9.76 -2.54
CA ILE A 18 -2.77 -8.75 -2.51
C ILE A 18 -3.34 -8.49 -3.91
N HIS A 19 -2.46 -8.36 -4.91
CA HIS A 19 -2.79 -8.16 -6.31
C HIS A 19 -3.68 -9.24 -6.96
N LYS A 20 -3.80 -10.44 -6.37
CA LYS A 20 -4.66 -11.52 -6.86
C LYS A 20 -6.06 -11.51 -6.22
N LYS A 21 -6.27 -10.75 -5.13
CA LYS A 21 -7.53 -10.71 -4.38
C LYS A 21 -8.58 -9.80 -5.04
N THR A 22 -8.95 -10.07 -6.29
CA THR A 22 -9.86 -9.22 -7.08
C THR A 22 -11.30 -9.17 -6.55
N ARG A 23 -11.71 -10.19 -5.78
CA ARG A 23 -13.03 -10.23 -5.12
C ARG A 23 -13.15 -9.28 -3.92
N CYS A 24 -12.05 -9.02 -3.21
CA CYS A 24 -12.01 -8.09 -2.09
C CYS A 24 -12.22 -6.65 -2.55
N THR A 25 -12.76 -5.79 -1.69
CA THR A 25 -12.84 -4.34 -1.86
C THR A 25 -11.54 -3.63 -1.48
N LEU A 26 -11.43 -2.33 -1.78
CA LEU A 26 -10.26 -1.56 -1.34
C LEU A 26 -10.26 -1.40 0.19
N GLN A 27 -11.45 -1.29 0.78
CA GLN A 27 -11.68 -1.28 2.22
C GLN A 27 -11.25 -2.60 2.86
N ASP A 28 -11.57 -3.75 2.24
CA ASP A 28 -11.11 -5.05 2.72
C ASP A 28 -9.59 -5.14 2.72
N LEU A 29 -8.95 -4.66 1.65
CA LEU A 29 -7.49 -4.58 1.62
C LEU A 29 -6.95 -3.68 2.73
N ALA A 30 -7.60 -2.55 2.99
CA ALA A 30 -7.21 -1.65 4.06
C ALA A 30 -7.33 -2.32 5.44
N MET A 31 -8.44 -2.99 5.73
CA MET A 31 -8.64 -3.74 6.98
C MET A 31 -7.55 -4.81 7.19
N MET A 32 -7.24 -5.58 6.14
CA MET A 32 -6.19 -6.60 6.19
C MET A 32 -4.78 -6.02 6.42
N LEU A 33 -4.50 -4.83 5.89
CA LEU A 33 -3.16 -4.26 5.86
C LEU A 33 -2.92 -3.29 7.02
N ASN A 34 -3.95 -2.64 7.56
CA ASN A 34 -3.82 -1.60 8.57
C ASN A 34 -3.14 -2.09 9.85
N SER A 35 -3.42 -3.32 10.30
CA SER A 35 -2.75 -3.92 11.46
C SER A 35 -1.23 -4.04 11.26
N LYS A 36 -0.80 -4.54 10.09
CA LYS A 36 0.62 -4.67 9.71
C LYS A 36 1.28 -3.30 9.53
N ILE A 37 0.61 -2.39 8.83
CA ILE A 37 1.08 -1.03 8.58
C ILE A 37 1.33 -0.30 9.91
N ARG A 38 0.38 -0.38 10.86
CA ARG A 38 0.51 0.20 12.20
C ARG A 38 1.73 -0.39 12.93
N GLY A 39 1.90 -1.72 12.87
CA GLY A 39 3.08 -2.38 13.44
C GLY A 39 4.41 -1.87 12.87
N TRP A 40 4.52 -1.76 11.54
CA TRP A 40 5.74 -1.25 10.90
C TRP A 40 6.03 0.20 11.27
N ILE A 41 5.00 1.05 11.34
CA ILE A 41 5.16 2.46 11.71
C ILE A 41 5.54 2.59 13.19
N ASN A 42 4.91 1.83 14.08
CA ASN A 42 5.23 1.89 15.51
C ASN A 42 6.67 1.42 15.78
N TYR A 43 7.11 0.38 15.07
CA TYR A 43 8.45 -0.18 15.26
C TYR A 43 9.54 0.63 14.54
N TYR A 44 9.37 0.97 13.26
CA TYR A 44 10.43 1.63 12.46
C TYR A 44 10.27 3.15 12.36
N GLY A 45 9.06 3.68 12.56
CA GLY A 45 8.74 5.10 12.40
C GLY A 45 9.36 6.00 13.47
N LYS A 46 9.55 5.49 14.70
CA LYS A 46 10.22 6.21 15.80
C LYS A 46 11.67 6.56 15.47
N ILE A 47 12.38 5.65 14.79
CA ILE A 47 13.82 5.78 14.54
C ILE A 47 14.08 6.60 13.27
N LYS A 48 13.39 6.28 12.16
CA LYS A 48 13.62 6.96 10.88
C LYS A 48 12.41 6.84 9.96
N ARG A 49 11.53 7.85 9.96
CA ARG A 49 10.36 7.94 9.06
C ARG A 49 10.72 7.71 7.59
N LYS A 50 11.87 8.22 7.12
CA LYS A 50 12.35 8.03 5.74
C LYS A 50 12.63 6.56 5.38
N ALA A 51 12.95 5.71 6.36
CA ALA A 51 13.26 4.31 6.12
C ALA A 51 12.05 3.49 5.65
N LEU A 52 10.82 3.94 5.97
CA LEU A 52 9.59 3.28 5.56
C LEU A 52 9.13 3.65 4.14
N LYS A 53 9.65 4.73 3.54
CA LYS A 53 9.33 5.12 2.15
C LYS A 53 9.41 3.96 1.15
N PRO A 54 10.49 3.16 1.07
CA PRO A 54 10.57 2.05 0.12
C PRO A 54 9.54 0.94 0.39
N VAL A 55 9.13 0.73 1.65
CA VAL A 55 8.09 -0.25 2.01
C VAL A 55 6.75 0.21 1.47
N PHE A 56 6.38 1.46 1.73
CA PHE A 56 5.12 2.01 1.25
C PHE A 56 5.07 2.15 -0.26
N TYR A 57 6.18 2.52 -0.90
CA TYR A 57 6.31 2.51 -2.36
C TYR A 57 5.97 1.13 -2.96
N TYR A 58 6.53 0.06 -2.38
CA TYR A 58 6.22 -1.30 -2.82
C TYR A 58 4.76 -1.68 -2.57
N LEU A 59 4.23 -1.32 -1.39
CA LEU A 59 2.84 -1.57 -1.04
C LEU A 59 1.89 -0.86 -2.03
N HIS A 60 2.13 0.42 -2.32
CA HIS A 60 1.35 1.18 -3.29
C HIS A 60 1.41 0.53 -4.68
N HIS A 61 2.58 0.05 -5.12
CA HIS A 61 2.67 -0.69 -6.37
C HIS A 61 1.84 -1.97 -6.39
N ARG A 62 1.77 -2.70 -5.27
CA ARG A 62 0.92 -3.89 -5.14
C ARG A 62 -0.56 -3.53 -5.18
N ILE A 63 -0.96 -2.44 -4.53
CA ILE A 63 -2.33 -1.91 -4.61
C ILE A 63 -2.65 -1.50 -6.04
N ILE A 64 -1.78 -0.74 -6.73
CA ILE A 64 -1.97 -0.37 -8.13
C ILE A 64 -2.14 -1.62 -9.01
N LYS A 65 -1.30 -2.65 -8.82
CA LYS A 65 -1.43 -3.91 -9.54
C LYS A 65 -2.77 -4.60 -9.25
N TRP A 66 -3.25 -4.53 -8.02
CA TRP A 66 -4.60 -5.01 -7.67
C TRP A 66 -5.69 -4.24 -8.43
N ILE A 67 -5.64 -2.89 -8.53
CA ILE A 67 -6.70 -2.14 -9.24
C ILE A 67 -6.68 -2.49 -10.74
N LEU A 68 -5.49 -2.66 -11.32
CA LEU A 68 -5.32 -3.07 -12.71
C LEU A 68 -5.94 -4.45 -12.98
N ASN A 69 -5.81 -5.38 -12.02
CA ASN A 69 -6.37 -6.73 -12.13
C ASN A 69 -7.89 -6.76 -11.87
N ARG A 70 -8.38 -5.91 -10.95
CA ARG A 70 -9.78 -5.89 -10.54
C ARG A 70 -10.68 -5.17 -11.55
N TYR A 71 -10.25 -4.01 -12.04
CA TYR A 71 -11.08 -3.15 -12.86
C TYR A 71 -10.62 -3.18 -14.31
N LYS A 72 -11.44 -3.76 -15.19
CA LYS A 72 -11.15 -3.84 -16.64
C LYS A 72 -10.81 -2.48 -17.26
N ARG A 73 -11.48 -1.39 -16.83
CA ARG A 73 -11.22 -0.02 -17.30
C ARG A 73 -9.79 0.49 -17.07
N PHE A 74 -9.08 -0.07 -16.09
CA PHE A 74 -7.71 0.35 -15.78
C PHE A 74 -6.64 -0.57 -16.40
N LYS A 75 -7.01 -1.76 -16.90
CA LYS A 75 -6.07 -2.83 -17.31
C LYS A 75 -4.93 -2.36 -18.23
N ARG A 76 -5.20 -1.41 -19.14
CA ARG A 76 -4.23 -0.89 -20.12
C ARG A 76 -3.57 0.43 -19.71
N SER A 77 -4.00 1.06 -18.62
CA SER A 77 -3.46 2.35 -18.20
C SER A 77 -3.15 2.38 -16.71
N ARG A 78 -1.88 2.16 -16.41
CA ARG A 78 -1.33 2.36 -15.05
C ARG A 78 -1.49 3.80 -14.59
N VAL A 79 -1.39 4.76 -15.51
CA VAL A 79 -1.56 6.19 -15.21
C VAL A 79 -2.97 6.45 -14.68
N LEU A 80 -4.01 5.91 -15.32
CA LEU A 80 -5.39 6.06 -14.84
C LEU A 80 -5.61 5.38 -13.48
N ALA A 81 -5.04 4.19 -13.27
CA ALA A 81 -5.06 3.51 -11.98
C ALA A 81 -4.43 4.35 -10.86
N VAL A 82 -3.27 4.98 -11.12
CA VAL A 82 -2.61 5.87 -10.15
C VAL A 82 -3.43 7.12 -9.90
N LYS A 83 -3.95 7.78 -10.94
CA LYS A 83 -4.83 8.96 -10.81
C LYS A 83 -6.06 8.63 -9.96
N TRP A 84 -6.70 7.50 -10.22
CA TRP A 84 -7.84 7.04 -9.43
C TRP A 84 -7.47 6.78 -7.97
N LEU A 85 -6.35 6.08 -7.71
CA LEU A 85 -5.91 5.81 -6.35
C LEU A 85 -5.53 7.10 -5.60
N ARG A 86 -4.91 8.07 -6.28
CA ARG A 86 -4.63 9.41 -5.71
C ARG A 86 -5.91 10.14 -5.34
N ARG A 87 -6.94 10.10 -6.19
CA ARG A 87 -8.26 10.66 -5.88
C ARG A 87 -8.86 10.03 -4.63
N ILE A 88 -8.87 8.69 -4.56
CA ILE A 88 -9.36 7.97 -3.38
C ILE A 88 -8.55 8.31 -2.12
N THR A 89 -7.23 8.49 -2.24
CA THR A 89 -6.38 8.88 -1.10
C THR A 89 -6.78 10.27 -0.57
N LYS A 90 -7.20 11.19 -1.44
CA LYS A 90 -7.67 12.53 -1.04
C LYS A 90 -9.07 12.50 -0.42
N GLU A 91 -9.97 11.71 -0.99
CA GLU A 91 -11.36 11.58 -0.49
C GLU A 91 -11.42 10.81 0.83
N TYR A 92 -10.56 9.79 1.01
CA TYR A 92 -10.54 8.91 2.18
C TYR A 92 -9.13 8.80 2.78
N PRO A 93 -8.57 9.88 3.34
CA PRO A 93 -7.19 9.91 3.84
C PRO A 93 -6.94 8.92 4.99
N ASN A 94 -7.98 8.53 5.72
CA ASN A 94 -7.90 7.62 6.86
C ASN A 94 -8.12 6.14 6.51
N MET A 95 -8.39 5.81 5.24
CA MET A 95 -8.65 4.42 4.83
C MET A 95 -7.44 3.52 5.11
N PHE A 96 -6.25 3.97 4.75
CA PHE A 96 -5.00 3.30 5.15
C PHE A 96 -4.26 4.12 6.19
N TYR A 97 -3.76 3.47 7.23
CA TYR A 97 -3.09 4.15 8.35
C TYR A 97 -1.90 5.01 7.90
N HIS A 98 -1.14 4.59 6.88
CA HIS A 98 0.01 5.34 6.39
C HIS A 98 -0.39 6.55 5.53
N TRP A 99 -1.59 6.58 4.94
CA TRP A 99 -2.06 7.73 4.16
C TRP A 99 -2.31 8.96 5.05
N ALA A 100 -2.91 8.76 6.23
CA ALA A 100 -3.12 9.80 7.23
C ALA A 100 -1.80 10.39 7.76
N LEU A 101 -0.72 9.60 7.70
CA LEU A 101 0.62 10.00 8.15
C LEU A 101 1.49 10.63 7.04
N GLY A 102 0.89 10.91 5.87
CA GLY A 102 1.58 11.57 4.76
C GLY A 102 2.39 10.63 3.85
N TYR A 103 2.31 9.30 4.03
CA TYR A 103 2.85 8.34 3.07
C TYR A 103 1.87 8.12 1.91
N GLN A 104 1.49 9.22 1.27
CA GLN A 104 0.58 9.22 0.12
C GLN A 104 1.35 8.98 -1.18
N LEU A 105 0.61 8.65 -2.24
CA LEU A 105 1.14 8.56 -3.59
C LEU A 105 1.41 9.96 -4.14
N THR A 106 2.58 10.51 -3.82
CA THR A 106 3.13 11.71 -4.51
C THR A 106 3.24 11.46 -6.01
#